data_AF-A0A8X6HZ56-F1
#
_entry.id   AF-A0A8X6HZ56-F1
#
_cell.length_a   1.000
_cell.length_b   1.000
_cell.length_c   1.000
_cell.angle_alpha   90.00
_cell.angle_beta   90.00
_cell.angle_gamma   90.00
#
_symmetry.space_group_name_H-M   'P 1'
#
loop_
_entity.id
_entity.type
_entity.pdbx_description
1 polymer ?
#
loop_
_entity_poly.entity_id
_entity_poly.type
_entity_poly.pdbx_seq_one_letter_code
_entity_poly.pdbx_strand_id
1 'polypeptide(L)'
;MSKTNFSVQEMELLVNLVEKYKHFLNCKITNAVFNKKKEEAWDSLTTDFNAASLYERLAAMGALIEPLPCRFDCDYVYETAVSSGTQGGESAVVQVDESIFTPDDHPLDETLPVKQDLQKTRETLCSTPLTTAPQIRKSKRKPNDSVKTAEALAEAANARKVAVERDYEQIAQFREEEHRATMTYQKREHFLKMKVLKAKLEHYNLLNKKIKFELEKEN
;
A
#
# COMPACT_ATOMS: atom_id res chain seq x y z
N MET A 1 -15.78 6.86 -3.57
CA MET A 1 -14.86 5.71 -3.88
C MET A 1 -14.27 5.87 -5.27
N SER A 2 -12.95 5.95 -5.42
CA SER A 2 -12.31 6.02 -6.74
C SER A 2 -12.50 4.70 -7.49
N LYS A 3 -13.13 4.78 -8.67
CA LYS A 3 -13.30 3.63 -9.57
C LYS A 3 -11.93 3.30 -10.15
N THR A 4 -11.27 2.27 -9.64
CA THR A 4 -10.05 1.75 -10.24
C THR A 4 -10.40 1.10 -11.57
N ASN A 5 -9.90 1.65 -12.66
CA ASN A 5 -10.03 1.02 -13.98
C ASN A 5 -9.08 -0.17 -14.04
N PHE A 6 -9.59 -1.36 -14.33
CA PHE A 6 -8.77 -2.54 -14.56
C PHE A 6 -8.00 -2.38 -15.87
N SER A 7 -6.75 -2.83 -15.90
CA SER A 7 -5.97 -2.89 -17.15
C SER A 7 -6.53 -3.96 -18.09
N VAL A 8 -6.18 -3.89 -19.38
CA VAL A 8 -6.59 -4.92 -20.36
C VAL A 8 -6.02 -6.29 -19.98
N GLN A 9 -4.79 -6.33 -19.50
CA GLN A 9 -4.13 -7.55 -19.04
C GLN A 9 -4.81 -8.14 -17.79
N GLU A 10 -5.17 -7.29 -16.81
CA GLU A 10 -5.94 -7.73 -15.64
C GLU A 10 -7.29 -8.33 -16.05
N MET A 11 -7.95 -7.75 -17.06
CA MET A 11 -9.21 -8.29 -17.59
C MET A 11 -8.99 -9.66 -18.28
N GLU A 12 -7.96 -9.83 -19.10
CA GLU A 12 -7.63 -11.11 -19.73
C GLU A 12 -7.28 -12.19 -18.69
N LEU A 13 -6.47 -11.84 -17.69
CA LEU A 13 -6.14 -12.71 -16.56
C LEU A 13 -7.41 -13.16 -15.83
N LEU A 14 -8.32 -12.23 -15.54
CA LEU A 14 -9.58 -12.54 -14.88
C LEU A 14 -10.43 -13.50 -15.71
N VAL A 15 -10.51 -13.30 -17.03
CA VAL A 15 -11.24 -14.21 -17.94
C VAL A 15 -10.64 -15.61 -17.91
N ASN A 16 -9.31 -15.74 -17.98
CA ASN A 16 -8.62 -17.03 -17.92
C ASN A 16 -8.85 -17.76 -16.59
N LEU A 17 -8.83 -17.04 -15.47
CA LEU A 17 -9.14 -17.61 -14.14
C LEU A 17 -10.60 -18.04 -14.05
N VAL A 18 -11.54 -17.22 -14.51
CA VAL A 18 -12.97 -17.58 -14.55
C VAL A 18 -13.19 -18.83 -15.41
N GLU A 19 -12.48 -18.97 -16.53
CA GLU A 19 -12.54 -20.16 -17.38
C GLU A 19 -11.97 -21.41 -16.66
N LYS A 20 -10.84 -21.28 -15.96
CA LYS A 20 -10.25 -22.33 -15.11
C LYS A 20 -11.24 -22.84 -14.04
N TYR A 21 -11.95 -21.93 -13.35
CA TYR A 21 -12.90 -22.26 -12.28
C TYR A 21 -14.36 -22.44 -12.76
N LYS A 22 -14.62 -22.37 -14.07
CA LYS A 22 -15.96 -22.38 -14.68
C LYS A 22 -16.86 -23.52 -14.21
N HIS A 23 -16.31 -24.71 -14.03
CA HIS A 23 -17.05 -25.91 -13.64
C HIS A 23 -17.64 -25.84 -12.23
N PHE A 24 -16.99 -25.13 -11.30
CA PHE A 24 -17.54 -24.86 -9.97
C PHE A 24 -18.50 -23.67 -9.98
N LEU A 25 -18.14 -22.59 -10.68
CA LEU A 25 -18.92 -21.35 -10.69
C LEU A 25 -20.28 -21.50 -11.39
N ASN A 26 -20.32 -22.21 -12.51
CA ASN A 26 -21.51 -22.43 -13.32
C ASN A 26 -22.31 -23.68 -12.93
N CYS A 27 -21.94 -24.34 -11.84
CA CYS A 27 -22.72 -25.47 -11.34
C CYS A 27 -24.11 -25.00 -10.91
N LYS A 28 -25.16 -25.61 -11.47
CA LYS A 28 -26.57 -25.31 -11.15
C LYS A 28 -27.08 -26.06 -9.92
N ILE A 29 -26.26 -26.90 -9.30
CA ILE A 29 -26.65 -27.73 -8.16
C ILE A 29 -26.65 -26.87 -6.89
N THR A 30 -27.83 -26.72 -6.30
CA THR A 30 -28.05 -25.91 -5.09
C THR A 30 -27.94 -26.75 -3.82
N ASN A 31 -26.85 -27.49 -3.66
CA ASN A 31 -26.60 -28.28 -2.45
C ASN A 31 -25.62 -27.51 -1.55
N ALA A 32 -25.80 -27.56 -0.22
CA ALA A 32 -24.92 -26.91 0.75
C ALA A 32 -23.43 -27.24 0.53
N VAL A 33 -23.11 -28.49 0.20
CA VAL A 33 -21.73 -28.91 -0.10
C VAL A 33 -21.20 -28.24 -1.37
N PHE A 34 -22.03 -28.09 -2.40
CA PHE A 34 -21.65 -27.43 -3.65
C PHE A 34 -21.54 -25.91 -3.50
N ASN A 35 -22.41 -25.29 -2.69
CA ASN A 35 -22.31 -23.87 -2.36
C ASN A 35 -20.99 -23.58 -1.64
N LYS A 36 -20.60 -24.41 -0.67
CA LYS A 36 -19.30 -24.29 0.01
C LYS A 36 -18.13 -24.39 -0.97
N LYS A 37 -18.16 -25.38 -1.88
CA LYS A 37 -17.12 -25.50 -2.93
C LYS A 37 -17.08 -24.30 -3.88
N LYS A 38 -18.23 -23.67 -4.14
CA LYS A 38 -18.32 -22.47 -4.98
C LYS A 38 -17.71 -21.26 -4.26
N GLU A 39 -17.93 -21.12 -2.95
CA GLU A 39 -17.26 -20.11 -2.12
C GLU A 39 -15.75 -20.35 -2.09
N GLU A 40 -15.30 -21.57 -1.82
CA GLU A 40 -13.86 -21.95 -1.85
C GLU A 40 -13.22 -21.66 -3.22
N ALA A 41 -13.96 -21.85 -4.31
CA ALA A 41 -13.50 -21.51 -5.66
C ALA A 41 -13.40 -19.99 -5.89
N TRP A 42 -14.31 -19.19 -5.34
CA TRP A 42 -14.21 -17.73 -5.37
C TRP A 42 -13.04 -17.21 -4.55
N ASP A 43 -12.79 -17.77 -3.37
CA ASP A 43 -11.64 -17.42 -2.53
C ASP A 43 -10.32 -17.77 -3.23
N SER A 44 -10.25 -18.94 -3.85
CA SER A 44 -9.09 -19.37 -4.64
C SER A 44 -8.87 -18.46 -5.85
N LEU A 45 -9.91 -18.12 -6.60
CA LEU A 45 -9.85 -17.20 -7.74
C LEU A 45 -9.36 -15.81 -7.31
N THR A 46 -9.87 -15.30 -6.19
CA THR A 46 -9.47 -14.00 -5.65
C THR A 46 -8.00 -14.02 -5.23
N THR A 47 -7.54 -15.11 -4.61
CA THR A 47 -6.14 -15.29 -4.20
C THR A 47 -5.21 -15.35 -5.40
N ASP A 48 -5.54 -16.17 -6.41
CA ASP A 48 -4.78 -16.30 -7.66
C ASP A 48 -4.72 -14.95 -8.41
N PHE A 49 -5.85 -14.25 -8.53
CA PHE A 49 -5.92 -12.95 -9.20
C PHE A 49 -5.09 -11.89 -8.48
N ASN A 50 -5.18 -11.80 -7.16
CA ASN A 50 -4.40 -10.84 -6.38
C ASN A 50 -2.90 -11.15 -6.45
N ALA A 51 -2.50 -12.42 -6.42
CA ALA A 51 -1.09 -12.81 -6.53
C ALA A 51 -0.51 -12.44 -7.91
N ALA A 52 -1.24 -12.72 -8.99
CA ALA A 52 -0.79 -12.42 -10.35
C ALA A 52 -0.84 -10.92 -10.69
N SER A 53 -1.92 -10.21 -10.31
CA SER A 53 -2.03 -8.76 -10.54
C SER A 53 -1.04 -7.94 -9.71
N LEU A 54 -0.64 -8.42 -8.52
CA LEU A 54 0.40 -7.76 -7.72
C LEU A 54 1.74 -7.74 -8.46
N TYR A 55 2.13 -8.85 -9.09
CA TYR A 55 3.36 -8.92 -9.86
C TYR A 55 3.37 -7.93 -11.02
N GLU A 56 2.25 -7.85 -11.75
CA GLU A 56 2.11 -6.94 -12.89
C GLU A 56 2.08 -5.47 -12.46
N ARG A 57 1.40 -5.15 -11.35
CA ARG A 57 1.40 -3.79 -10.77
C ARG A 57 2.78 -3.39 -10.27
N LEU A 58 3.50 -4.29 -9.62
CA LEU A 58 4.88 -4.03 -9.19
C LEU A 58 5.79 -3.79 -10.39
N ALA A 59 5.67 -4.61 -11.45
CA ALA A 59 6.40 -4.40 -12.70
C ALA A 59 6.06 -3.04 -13.35
N ALA A 60 4.78 -2.67 -13.41
CA ALA A 60 4.33 -1.39 -13.98
C ALA A 60 4.79 -0.17 -13.16
N MET A 61 4.96 -0.32 -11.84
CA MET A 61 5.55 0.72 -10.99
C MET A 61 7.07 0.84 -11.16
N GLY A 62 7.70 0.04 -12.04
CA GLY A 62 9.15 0.01 -12.19
C GLY A 62 9.86 -0.56 -10.98
N ALA A 63 9.12 -1.20 -10.06
CA ALA A 63 9.71 -2.09 -9.07
C ALA A 63 10.12 -3.35 -9.82
N LEU A 64 11.23 -3.24 -10.54
CA LEU A 64 11.92 -4.37 -11.15
C LEU A 64 12.20 -5.33 -9.99
N ILE A 65 11.40 -6.38 -9.88
CA ILE A 65 11.72 -7.52 -9.03
C ILE A 65 12.83 -8.26 -9.79
N GLU A 66 14.01 -7.64 -9.89
CA GLU A 66 15.18 -8.48 -9.70
C GLU A 66 14.95 -9.10 -8.33
N PRO A 67 14.79 -10.43 -8.21
CA PRO A 67 14.69 -11.05 -6.92
C PRO A 67 15.88 -10.52 -6.13
N LEU A 68 15.61 -9.64 -5.15
CA LEU A 68 16.65 -9.04 -4.35
C LEU A 68 17.47 -10.24 -3.88
N PRO A 69 18.75 -10.35 -4.27
CA PRO A 69 19.56 -11.49 -3.91
C PRO A 69 19.39 -11.62 -2.42
N CYS A 70 18.72 -12.70 -2.00
CA CYS A 70 18.34 -12.88 -0.62
C CYS A 70 19.67 -12.88 0.11
N ARG A 71 19.97 -11.79 0.84
CA ARG A 71 21.23 -11.71 1.60
C ARG A 71 21.30 -12.81 2.66
N PHE A 72 20.21 -13.55 2.86
CA PHE A 72 20.07 -14.68 3.76
C PHE A 72 20.00 -16.06 3.08
N ASP A 73 19.98 -16.16 1.74
CA ASP A 73 20.27 -17.42 1.03
C ASP A 73 21.79 -17.62 0.87
N CYS A 74 22.54 -17.16 1.87
CA CYS A 74 23.98 -17.33 1.98
C CYS A 74 24.34 -18.57 2.80
N ASP A 75 23.46 -19.58 2.87
CA ASP A 75 23.85 -20.92 3.33
C ASP A 75 25.00 -21.47 2.49
N TYR A 76 25.10 -21.09 1.20
CA TYR A 76 26.28 -21.41 0.38
C TYR A 76 27.58 -20.76 0.90
N VAL A 77 27.50 -19.52 1.40
CA VAL A 77 28.65 -18.79 1.98
C VAL A 77 28.98 -19.35 3.37
N TYR A 78 27.99 -19.80 4.13
CA TYR A 78 28.21 -20.46 5.41
C TYR A 78 28.83 -21.85 5.22
N GLU A 79 28.40 -22.64 4.24
CA GLU A 79 29.02 -23.94 3.93
C GLU A 79 30.46 -23.81 3.40
N THR A 80 30.75 -22.79 2.59
CA THR A 80 32.14 -22.51 2.16
C THR A 80 33.00 -22.00 3.32
N ALA A 81 32.48 -21.10 4.16
CA ALA A 81 33.22 -20.60 5.32
C ALA A 81 33.49 -21.72 6.35
N VAL A 82 32.52 -22.59 6.60
CA VAL A 82 32.66 -23.73 7.54
C VAL A 82 33.58 -24.82 6.97
N SER A 83 33.60 -25.04 5.65
CA SER A 83 34.51 -26.01 5.02
C SER A 83 35.96 -25.51 4.89
N SER A 84 36.18 -24.19 4.90
CA SER A 84 37.53 -23.59 4.83
C SER A 84 38.23 -23.40 6.19
N GLY A 85 37.57 -23.72 7.29
CA GLY A 85 38.08 -23.52 8.64
C GLY A 85 39.04 -24.61 9.12
N THR A 86 40.14 -24.90 8.42
CA THR A 86 41.35 -25.55 9.00
C THR A 86 42.55 -25.50 8.06
N GLN A 87 43.09 -24.33 7.74
CA GLN A 87 44.53 -24.20 7.53
C GLN A 87 44.97 -22.74 7.72
N GLY A 88 46.13 -22.61 8.36
CA GLY A 88 46.62 -21.38 8.98
C GLY A 88 46.75 -20.20 8.03
N GLY A 89 46.57 -19.01 8.61
CA GLY A 89 46.68 -17.75 7.92
C GLY A 89 48.06 -17.51 7.32
N GLU A 90 48.08 -17.29 6.01
CA GLU A 90 49.00 -16.40 5.35
C GLU A 90 48.19 -15.21 4.83
N SER A 91 48.51 -14.01 5.33
CA SER A 91 47.93 -12.75 4.88
C SER A 91 48.36 -12.47 3.44
N ALA A 92 47.53 -12.83 2.47
CA ALA A 92 47.67 -12.34 1.10
C ALA A 92 47.10 -10.92 1.03
N VAL A 93 48.00 -9.94 0.91
CA VAL A 93 47.70 -8.56 0.54
C VAL A 93 47.19 -8.57 -0.90
N VAL A 94 45.90 -8.39 -1.09
CA VAL A 94 45.31 -8.20 -2.42
C VAL A 94 45.55 -6.76 -2.86
N GLN A 95 46.51 -6.57 -3.77
CA GLN A 95 46.64 -5.35 -4.56
C GLN A 95 45.48 -5.30 -5.57
N VAL A 96 44.65 -4.27 -5.46
CA VAL A 96 43.61 -3.96 -6.45
C VAL A 96 44.24 -2.99 -7.44
N ASP A 97 44.52 -3.47 -8.65
CA ASP A 97 44.88 -2.63 -9.80
C ASP A 97 43.62 -1.96 -10.34
N GLU A 98 43.44 -0.68 -10.02
CA GLU A 98 42.53 0.21 -10.73
C GLU A 98 43.22 0.70 -12.01
N SER A 99 42.83 0.13 -13.16
CA SER A 99 43.16 0.75 -14.43
C SER A 99 42.03 0.60 -15.46
N ILE A 100 41.63 1.76 -15.99
CA ILE A 100 41.09 2.01 -17.34
C ILE A 100 39.57 1.88 -17.51
N PHE A 101 38.85 3.01 -17.41
CA PHE A 101 38.17 3.68 -18.54
C PHE A 101 37.52 5.01 -18.11
N THR A 102 38.08 6.14 -18.56
CA THR A 102 37.41 7.44 -18.83
C THR A 102 37.23 7.55 -20.36
N PRO A 103 36.42 8.46 -20.98
CA PRO A 103 35.97 9.80 -20.53
C PRO A 103 34.45 10.08 -20.84
N ASP A 104 33.75 11.16 -20.49
CA ASP A 104 34.00 12.61 -20.62
C ASP A 104 33.02 13.42 -19.71
N ASP A 105 33.55 14.53 -19.20
CA ASP A 105 32.94 15.85 -18.97
C ASP A 105 31.61 16.04 -18.21
N HIS A 106 31.72 16.40 -16.92
CA HIS A 106 30.97 17.53 -16.35
C HIS A 106 31.72 18.18 -15.16
N PRO A 107 31.82 19.53 -15.11
CA PRO A 107 32.56 20.24 -14.07
C PRO A 107 31.75 20.50 -12.79
N LEU A 108 32.35 20.09 -11.67
CA LEU A 108 32.56 20.84 -10.42
C LEU A 108 31.42 21.70 -9.84
N ASP A 109 30.90 21.26 -8.68
CA ASP A 109 30.89 22.12 -7.49
C ASP A 109 31.07 21.29 -6.20
N GLU A 110 32.28 21.35 -5.66
CA GLU A 110 32.70 20.78 -4.38
C GLU A 110 32.46 21.81 -3.27
N THR A 111 31.82 21.42 -2.17
CA THR A 111 32.30 21.74 -0.81
C THR A 111 31.55 20.91 0.23
N LEU A 112 32.20 19.87 0.75
CA LEU A 112 31.84 19.26 2.04
C LEU A 112 33.06 19.29 2.98
N PRO A 113 32.85 19.56 4.29
CA PRO A 113 33.93 19.83 5.22
C PRO A 113 34.64 18.56 5.71
N VAL A 114 35.97 18.61 5.57
CA VAL A 114 37.04 18.23 6.51
C VAL A 114 36.65 17.22 7.60
N LYS A 115 37.13 15.98 7.43
CA LYS A 115 37.30 14.99 8.50
C LYS A 115 38.46 15.41 9.39
N GLN A 116 38.24 15.47 10.71
CA GLN A 116 39.31 15.54 11.71
C GLN A 116 39.41 14.24 12.49
N ASP A 117 40.54 13.57 12.27
CA ASP A 117 41.42 12.90 13.23
C ASP A 117 40.83 11.93 14.26
N LEU A 118 40.96 10.65 13.90
CA LEU A 118 41.23 9.56 14.83
C LEU A 118 42.50 9.86 15.64
N GLN A 119 42.35 10.13 16.94
CA GLN A 119 43.44 9.97 17.90
C GLN A 119 43.17 8.78 18.82
N LYS A 120 43.79 7.68 18.42
CA LYS A 120 44.45 6.63 19.21
C LYS A 120 44.68 6.99 20.69
N THR A 121 43.81 6.53 21.58
CA THR A 121 44.12 6.47 23.02
C THR A 121 44.37 5.04 23.46
N ARG A 122 45.63 4.87 23.85
CA ARG A 122 46.27 3.73 24.51
C ARG A 122 45.45 3.11 25.65
N GLU A 123 45.53 1.80 25.68
CA GLU A 123 45.27 0.93 26.82
C GLU A 123 46.12 1.33 28.03
N THR A 124 45.47 1.64 29.14
CA THR A 124 46.08 1.63 30.47
C THR A 124 45.24 0.77 31.40
N LEU A 125 45.73 -0.44 31.63
CA LEU A 125 45.43 -1.25 32.81
C LEU A 125 45.88 -0.48 34.06
N CYS A 126 44.97 -0.19 34.99
CA CYS A 126 45.28 -0.29 36.43
C CYS A 126 44.05 -0.06 37.34
N SER A 127 43.99 -0.93 38.36
CA SER A 127 43.45 -0.69 39.70
C SER A 127 41.94 -0.57 39.90
N THR A 128 41.37 -1.63 40.48
CA THR A 128 40.09 -1.61 41.21
C THR A 128 40.14 -0.56 42.34
N PRO A 129 39.26 0.46 42.34
CA PRO A 129 39.17 1.40 43.45
C PRO A 129 38.39 0.79 44.61
N LEU A 130 38.92 0.95 45.83
CA LEU A 130 38.29 0.55 47.08
C LEU A 130 36.99 1.34 47.31
N THR A 131 35.89 0.60 47.43
CA THR A 131 34.53 1.09 47.68
C THR A 131 34.45 1.82 49.02
N THR A 132 34.55 3.15 48.99
CA THR A 132 34.20 3.99 50.14
C THR A 132 32.81 4.55 49.87
N ALA A 133 31.83 4.19 50.71
CA ALA A 133 30.44 4.55 50.52
C ALA A 133 30.28 6.08 50.45
N PRO A 134 29.82 6.66 49.32
CA PRO A 134 29.67 8.10 49.19
C PRO A 134 28.57 8.59 50.12
N GLN A 135 28.88 9.54 50.99
CA GLN A 135 27.87 10.23 51.79
C GLN A 135 26.99 11.08 50.88
N ILE A 136 25.79 10.59 50.58
CA ILE A 136 24.79 11.26 49.76
C ILE A 136 24.27 12.50 50.50
N ARG A 137 24.83 13.67 50.17
CA ARG A 137 24.27 14.96 50.60
C ARG A 137 22.98 15.20 49.82
N LYS A 138 21.85 15.27 50.53
CA LYS A 138 20.53 15.60 49.97
C LYS A 138 20.50 17.06 49.52
N SER A 139 21.02 17.33 48.32
CA SER A 139 20.82 18.59 47.61
C SER A 139 19.34 18.75 47.29
N LYS A 140 18.77 19.92 47.61
CA LYS A 140 17.40 20.29 47.21
C LYS A 140 17.37 20.37 45.68
N ARG A 141 16.91 19.30 45.03
CA ARG A 141 16.76 19.24 43.58
C ARG A 141 15.81 20.37 43.15
N LYS A 142 16.28 21.23 42.24
CA LYS A 142 15.39 22.17 41.55
C LYS A 142 14.29 21.36 40.85
N PRO A 143 13.05 21.87 40.76
CA PRO A 143 11.99 21.19 40.02
C PRO A 143 12.50 20.83 38.63
N ASN A 144 12.56 19.52 38.38
CA ASN A 144 13.30 18.93 37.28
C ASN A 144 12.73 19.40 35.93
N ASP A 145 13.59 19.73 34.98
CA ASP A 145 13.23 19.94 33.57
C ASP A 145 12.41 18.77 32.99
N SER A 146 12.51 17.59 33.61
CA SER A 146 11.70 16.40 33.30
C SER A 146 10.19 16.64 33.40
N VAL A 147 9.72 17.53 34.29
CA VAL A 147 8.28 17.82 34.44
C VAL A 147 7.78 18.63 33.25
N LYS A 148 8.54 19.64 32.81
CA LYS A 148 8.20 20.45 31.64
C LYS A 148 8.19 19.63 30.35
N THR A 149 9.14 18.70 30.20
CA THR A 149 9.17 17.80 29.04
C THR A 149 7.98 16.85 29.03
N ALA A 150 7.54 16.36 30.20
CA ALA A 150 6.37 15.50 30.29
C ALA A 150 5.07 16.23 29.95
N GLU A 151 4.93 17.48 30.41
CA GLU A 151 3.78 18.33 30.09
C GLU A 151 3.71 18.64 28.58
N ALA A 152 4.83 19.02 27.96
CA ALA A 152 4.88 19.25 26.51
C ALA A 152 4.54 18.00 25.68
N LEU A 153 4.96 16.81 26.13
CA LEU A 153 4.58 15.54 25.48
C LEU A 153 3.09 15.24 25.61
N ALA A 154 2.49 15.53 26.77
CA ALA A 154 1.05 15.36 26.99
C ALA A 154 0.24 16.32 26.12
N GLU A 155 0.68 17.58 26.01
CA GLU A 155 0.07 18.59 25.13
C GLU A 155 0.16 18.17 23.66
N ALA A 156 1.34 17.73 23.20
CA ALA A 156 1.53 17.24 21.84
C ALA A 156 0.66 16.00 21.53
N ALA A 157 0.50 15.08 22.50
CA ALA A 157 -0.37 13.92 22.35
C ALA A 157 -1.84 14.33 22.24
N ASN A 158 -2.29 15.30 23.03
CA ASN A 158 -3.65 15.84 22.94
C ASN A 158 -3.88 16.55 21.60
N ALA A 159 -2.92 17.36 21.14
CA ALA A 159 -3.01 18.02 19.83
C ALA A 159 -3.14 17.01 18.68
N ARG A 160 -2.41 15.89 18.73
CA ARG A 160 -2.53 14.80 17.75
C ARG A 160 -3.90 14.14 17.78
N LYS A 161 -4.45 13.87 18.97
CA LYS A 161 -5.80 13.30 19.10
C LYS A 161 -6.86 14.21 18.46
N VAL A 162 -6.79 15.51 18.76
CA VAL A 162 -7.73 16.49 18.20
C VAL A 162 -7.56 16.61 16.68
N ALA A 163 -6.33 16.55 16.15
CA ALA A 163 -6.10 16.54 14.70
C ALA A 163 -6.75 15.32 14.03
N VAL A 164 -6.54 14.12 14.59
CA VAL A 164 -7.14 12.87 14.11
C VAL A 164 -8.67 12.94 14.16
N GLU A 165 -9.25 13.50 15.21
CA GLU A 165 -10.71 13.66 15.34
C GLU A 165 -11.27 14.59 14.26
N ARG A 166 -10.60 15.71 13.96
CA ARG A 166 -10.98 16.60 12.85
C ARG A 166 -10.91 15.90 11.49
N ASP A 167 -9.89 15.08 11.26
CA ASP A 167 -9.76 14.32 10.01
C ASP A 167 -10.91 13.33 9.84
N TYR A 168 -11.31 12.64 10.92
CA TYR A 168 -12.48 11.77 10.90
C TYR A 168 -13.78 12.53 10.60
N GLU A 169 -13.97 13.71 11.20
CA GLU A 169 -15.13 14.57 10.92
C GLU A 169 -15.17 15.03 9.45
N GLN A 170 -14.04 15.44 8.89
CA GLN A 170 -13.95 15.83 7.48
C GLN A 170 -14.26 14.65 6.54
N ILE A 171 -13.73 13.46 6.83
CA ILE A 171 -14.04 12.25 6.06
C ILE A 171 -15.53 11.91 6.16
N ALA A 172 -16.15 12.07 7.33
CA ALA A 172 -17.57 11.84 7.53
C ALA A 172 -18.43 12.83 6.72
N GLN A 173 -18.08 14.13 6.74
CA GLN A 173 -18.74 15.16 5.93
C GLN A 173 -18.65 14.86 4.44
N PHE A 174 -17.46 14.50 3.95
CA PHE A 174 -17.27 14.16 2.54
C PHE A 174 -18.12 12.96 2.10
N ARG A 175 -18.24 11.93 2.95
CA ARG A 175 -19.11 10.78 2.69
C ARG A 175 -20.60 11.17 2.66
N GLU A 176 -21.03 12.06 3.54
CA GLU A 176 -22.41 12.56 3.55
C GLU A 176 -22.72 13.35 2.27
N GLU A 177 -21.79 14.21 1.82
CA GLU A 177 -21.91 14.96 0.58
C GLU A 177 -21.94 14.05 -0.65
N GLU A 178 -21.06 13.04 -0.72
CA GLU A 178 -21.04 12.02 -1.78
C GLU A 178 -22.40 11.29 -1.84
N HIS A 179 -22.94 10.88 -0.70
CA HIS A 179 -24.25 10.25 -0.61
C HIS A 179 -25.38 11.20 -1.06
N ARG A 180 -25.36 12.45 -0.60
CA ARG A 180 -26.35 13.49 -0.96
C ARG A 180 -26.34 13.77 -2.47
N ALA A 181 -25.17 13.85 -3.08
CA ALA A 181 -25.00 14.04 -4.52
C ALA A 181 -25.59 12.85 -5.29
N THR A 182 -25.28 11.63 -4.85
CA THR A 182 -25.79 10.38 -5.45
C THR A 182 -27.32 10.33 -5.41
N MET A 183 -27.93 10.63 -4.26
CA MET A 183 -29.39 10.66 -4.11
C MET A 183 -30.04 11.74 -4.98
N THR A 184 -29.39 12.90 -5.11
CA THR A 184 -29.87 13.99 -5.98
C THR A 184 -29.84 13.58 -7.45
N TYR A 185 -28.77 12.91 -7.88
CA TYR A 185 -28.64 12.38 -9.23
C TYR A 185 -29.75 11.36 -9.55
N GLN A 186 -29.95 10.38 -8.66
CA GLN A 186 -31.00 9.35 -8.82
C GLN A 186 -32.40 9.96 -8.90
N LYS A 187 -32.69 10.97 -8.06
CA LYS A 187 -33.98 11.70 -8.12
C LYS A 187 -34.19 12.39 -9.46
N ARG A 188 -33.16 13.07 -10.00
CA ARG A 188 -33.22 13.72 -11.32
C ARG A 188 -33.40 12.71 -12.45
N GLU A 189 -32.67 11.60 -12.40
CA GLU A 189 -32.78 10.52 -13.37
C GLU A 189 -34.21 9.93 -13.39
N HIS A 190 -34.75 9.60 -12.22
CA HIS A 190 -36.12 9.10 -12.09
C HIS A 190 -37.14 10.11 -12.62
N PHE A 191 -36.97 11.39 -12.29
CA PHE A 191 -37.85 12.46 -12.77
C PHE A 191 -37.84 12.57 -14.30
N LEU A 192 -36.68 12.48 -14.94
CA LEU A 192 -36.56 12.49 -16.40
C LEU A 192 -37.20 11.25 -17.02
N LYS A 193 -36.98 10.06 -16.45
CA LYS A 193 -37.65 8.82 -16.89
C LYS A 193 -39.18 8.97 -16.84
N MET A 194 -39.72 9.54 -15.76
CA MET A 194 -41.15 9.80 -15.63
C MET A 194 -41.67 10.79 -16.68
N LYS A 195 -40.93 11.86 -16.98
CA LYS A 195 -41.29 12.80 -18.05
C LYS A 195 -41.35 12.12 -19.42
N VAL A 196 -40.34 11.30 -19.74
CA VAL A 196 -40.29 10.56 -21.01
C VAL A 196 -41.45 9.58 -21.13
N LEU A 197 -41.75 8.81 -20.07
CA LEU A 197 -42.88 7.89 -20.05
C LEU A 197 -44.21 8.62 -20.23
N LYS A 198 -44.39 9.76 -19.56
CA LYS A 198 -45.60 10.59 -19.70
C LYS A 198 -45.78 11.08 -21.14
N ALA A 199 -44.72 11.61 -21.76
CA ALA A 199 -44.77 12.06 -23.15
C ALA A 199 -45.08 10.92 -24.14
N LYS A 200 -44.51 9.73 -23.92
CA LYS A 200 -44.84 8.52 -24.71
C LYS A 200 -46.31 8.16 -24.58
N LEU A 201 -46.85 8.18 -23.37
CA LEU A 201 -48.26 7.86 -23.11
C LEU A 201 -49.20 8.87 -23.78
N GLU A 202 -48.88 10.16 -23.72
CA GLU A 202 -49.61 11.21 -24.43
C GLU A 202 -49.58 11.00 -25.96
N HIS A 203 -48.41 10.65 -26.52
CA HIS A 203 -48.28 10.32 -27.94
C HIS A 203 -49.14 9.12 -28.36
N TYR A 204 -49.13 8.03 -27.58
CA TYR A 204 -50.00 6.88 -27.85
C TYR A 204 -51.48 7.24 -27.79
N ASN A 205 -51.89 8.08 -26.83
CA ASN A 205 -53.28 8.54 -26.74
C ASN A 205 -53.69 9.37 -27.96
N LEU A 206 -52.80 10.23 -28.48
CA LEU A 206 -53.05 10.99 -29.70
C LEU A 206 -53.17 10.07 -30.92
N LEU A 207 -52.28 9.07 -31.04
CA LEU A 207 -52.33 8.10 -32.13
C LEU A 207 -53.64 7.30 -32.12
N ASN A 208 -54.06 6.84 -30.95
CA ASN A 208 -55.32 6.11 -30.77
C ASN A 208 -56.54 6.97 -31.13
N LYS A 209 -56.54 8.26 -30.76
CA LYS A 209 -57.60 9.20 -31.17
C LYS A 209 -57.64 9.37 -32.68
N LYS A 210 -56.48 9.48 -33.34
CA LYS A 210 -56.38 9.62 -34.79
C LYS A 210 -56.92 8.39 -35.52
N ILE A 211 -56.51 7.20 -35.10
CA ILE A 211 -57.00 5.92 -35.66
C ILE A 211 -58.52 5.82 -35.53
N LYS A 212 -59.07 6.17 -34.35
CA LYS A 212 -60.51 6.17 -34.12
C LYS A 212 -61.25 7.10 -35.08
N PHE A 213 -60.74 8.31 -35.28
CA PHE A 213 -61.31 9.29 -36.22
C PHE A 213 -61.26 8.80 -37.67
N GLU A 214 -60.18 8.14 -38.08
CA GLU A 214 -60.07 7.54 -39.42
C GLU A 214 -61.10 6.42 -39.63
N LEU A 215 -61.29 5.54 -38.65
CA LEU A 215 -62.31 4.49 -38.69
C LEU A 215 -63.75 5.04 -38.72
N GLU A 216 -64.02 6.14 -38.01
CA GLU A 216 -65.34 6.81 -38.04
C GLU A 216 -65.64 7.46 -39.40
N LYS A 217 -64.62 7.81 -40.18
CA LYS A 217 -64.77 8.40 -41.51
C LYS A 217 -65.06 7.36 -42.59
N GLU A 218 -64.67 6.11 -42.37
CA GLU A 218 -64.86 5.00 -43.31
C GLU A 218 -66.25 4.34 -43.20
N ASN A 219 -66.97 4.56 -42.10
CA ASN A 219 -68.33 4.06 -41.88
C ASN A 219 -69.39 5.11 -42.27
#